data_AF-A0A7K0I554-F1
#
_entry.id   AF-A0A7K0I554-F1
#
_cell.length_a   1.000
_cell.length_b   1.000
_cell.length_c   1.000
_cell.angle_alpha   90.00
_cell.angle_beta   90.00
_cell.angle_gamma   90.00
#
_symmetry.space_group_name_H-M   'P 1'
#
loop_
_entity.id
_entity.type
_entity.pdbx_description
1 polymer ?
#
loop_
_entity_poly.entity_id
_entity_poly.type
_entity_poly.pdbx_seq_one_letter_code
_entity_poly.pdbx_strand_id
1 'polypeptide(L)'
;MKQIYLSFDLFNLREEECKTPLENMVYILKNMNLFDMSPFKEKNDAFKRLLDVANLNAMTPHERAVYDENLKIYRDWRNTLEYAVEEAEMKGLKKGKAEEQRQIAANFKKQGVNVETIAQCTGLSVEEIDEL
;
A
#
# COMPACT_ATOMS: atom_id res chain seq x y z
N MET A 1 -0.59 -28.78 -22.93
CA MET A 1 0.10 -27.50 -22.64
C MET A 1 0.64 -27.59 -21.22
N LYS A 2 1.95 -27.43 -20.98
CA LYS A 2 2.51 -27.44 -19.61
C LYS A 2 2.43 -26.03 -19.05
N GLN A 3 1.69 -25.84 -17.96
CA GLN A 3 1.65 -24.58 -17.22
C GLN A 3 2.70 -24.65 -16.10
N ILE A 4 3.50 -23.60 -15.97
CA ILE A 4 4.48 -23.44 -14.89
C ILE A 4 4.01 -22.25 -14.05
N TYR A 5 3.76 -22.47 -12.76
CA TYR A 5 3.42 -21.42 -11.82
C TYR A 5 4.69 -20.96 -11.11
N LEU A 6 4.95 -19.65 -11.13
CA LEU A 6 6.08 -19.02 -10.47
C LEU A 6 5.56 -18.06 -9.40
N SER A 7 5.89 -18.34 -8.14
CA SER A 7 5.64 -17.44 -7.02
C SER A 7 6.93 -16.71 -6.65
N PHE A 8 6.95 -15.39 -6.84
CA PHE A 8 8.11 -14.57 -6.48
C PHE A 8 8.29 -14.45 -4.96
N ASP A 9 7.22 -14.51 -4.19
CA ASP A 9 7.27 -14.41 -2.72
C ASP A 9 8.04 -15.58 -2.08
N LEU A 10 7.93 -16.77 -2.68
CA LEU A 10 8.62 -17.98 -2.22
C LEU A 10 10.07 -18.08 -2.70
N PHE A 11 10.49 -17.20 -3.62
CA PHE A 11 11.85 -17.20 -4.15
C PHE A 11 12.80 -16.38 -3.27
N ASN A 12 13.47 -17.03 -2.32
CA ASN A 12 14.33 -16.37 -1.32
C ASN A 12 15.83 -16.66 -1.48
N LEU A 13 16.24 -17.17 -2.64
CA LEU A 13 17.64 -17.41 -2.95
C LEU A 13 18.39 -16.09 -3.12
N ARG A 14 19.60 -16.02 -2.56
CA ARG A 14 20.58 -14.97 -2.81
C ARG A 14 21.30 -15.22 -4.13
N GLU A 15 22.01 -14.21 -4.61
CA GLU A 15 22.76 -14.27 -5.87
C GLU A 15 23.65 -15.52 -5.99
N GLU A 16 24.45 -15.79 -4.96
CA GLU A 16 25.39 -16.91 -4.89
C GLU A 16 24.71 -18.28 -4.88
N GLU A 17 23.42 -18.32 -4.55
CA GLU A 17 22.63 -19.53 -4.40
C GLU A 17 21.91 -19.90 -5.72
N CYS A 18 21.87 -18.98 -6.70
CA CYS A 18 21.22 -19.18 -7.99
C CYS A 18 22.12 -19.97 -8.96
N LYS A 19 21.95 -21.30 -9.01
CA LYS A 19 22.82 -22.19 -9.79
C LYS A 19 22.25 -22.54 -11.17
N THR A 20 20.94 -22.48 -11.34
CA THR A 20 20.26 -22.84 -12.58
C THR A 20 19.87 -21.60 -13.41
N PRO A 21 19.70 -21.73 -14.74
CA PRO A 21 19.22 -20.63 -15.57
C PRO A 21 17.85 -20.07 -15.15
N LEU A 22 16.96 -20.93 -14.66
CA LEU A 22 15.64 -20.52 -14.18
C LEU A 22 15.73 -19.71 -12.89
N GLU A 23 16.51 -20.17 -11.90
CA GLU A 23 16.73 -19.42 -10.65
C GLU A 23 17.35 -18.05 -10.93
N ASN A 24 18.34 -18.00 -11.82
CA ASN A 24 18.93 -16.74 -12.24
C ASN A 24 17.87 -15.83 -12.88
N MET A 25 17.05 -16.33 -13.81
CA MET A 25 15.97 -15.54 -14.43
C MET A 25 14.95 -15.03 -13.42
N VAL A 26 14.53 -15.85 -12.45
CA VAL A 26 13.57 -15.46 -11.41
C VAL A 26 14.18 -14.44 -10.43
N TYR A 27 15.45 -14.63 -10.04
CA TYR A 27 16.20 -13.68 -9.21
C TYR A 27 16.29 -12.31 -9.88
N ILE A 28 16.60 -12.31 -11.18
CA ILE A 28 16.66 -11.11 -12.02
C ILE A 28 15.31 -10.40 -12.03
N LEU A 29 14.24 -11.11 -12.37
CA LEU A 29 12.89 -10.56 -12.43
C LEU A 29 12.41 -10.01 -11.08
N LYS A 30 12.74 -10.69 -9.97
CA LYS A 30 12.40 -10.26 -8.61
C LYS A 30 13.13 -8.99 -8.18
N ASN A 31 14.38 -8.83 -8.61
CA ASN A 31 15.26 -7.72 -8.19
C ASN A 31 15.35 -6.60 -9.24
N MET A 32 14.44 -6.54 -10.23
CA MET A 32 14.49 -5.55 -11.33
C MET A 32 14.55 -4.08 -10.89
N ASN A 33 14.08 -3.75 -9.69
CA ASN A 33 14.21 -2.42 -9.09
C ASN A 33 15.66 -2.03 -8.73
N LEU A 34 16.56 -3.00 -8.55
CA LEU A 34 17.97 -2.80 -8.23
C LEU A 34 18.87 -2.76 -9.49
N PHE A 35 18.29 -2.85 -10.69
CA PHE A 35 19.02 -3.15 -11.94
C PHE A 35 19.88 -2.03 -12.50
N ASP A 36 19.71 -0.80 -12.04
CA ASP A 36 20.69 0.24 -12.36
C ASP A 36 22.08 -0.11 -11.78
N MET A 37 22.13 -0.93 -10.71
CA MET A 37 23.34 -1.23 -9.92
C MET A 37 23.86 -2.67 -10.06
N SER A 38 23.28 -3.52 -10.93
CA SER A 38 23.58 -4.95 -10.93
C SER A 38 24.83 -5.35 -11.75
N PRO A 39 25.77 -6.16 -11.19
CA PRO A 39 26.98 -6.64 -11.88
C PRO A 39 26.70 -7.73 -12.95
N PHE A 40 25.43 -8.10 -13.19
CA PHE A 40 25.03 -9.07 -14.20
C PHE A 40 24.92 -8.51 -15.63
N LYS A 41 24.97 -7.18 -15.81
CA LYS A 41 24.84 -6.50 -17.12
C LYS A 41 25.72 -7.10 -18.22
N GLU A 42 26.87 -7.66 -17.87
CA GLU A 42 27.89 -8.04 -18.85
C GLU A 42 28.04 -9.53 -19.10
N LYS A 43 27.54 -10.41 -18.22
CA LYS A 43 27.92 -11.84 -18.22
C LYS A 43 26.94 -12.80 -18.89
N ASN A 44 25.72 -12.38 -19.24
CA ASN A 44 24.71 -13.30 -19.77
C ASN A 44 23.93 -12.69 -20.95
N ASP A 45 23.96 -13.35 -22.12
CA ASP A 45 23.28 -12.85 -23.33
C ASP A 45 21.75 -12.84 -23.21
N ALA A 46 21.18 -13.73 -22.40
CA ALA A 46 19.76 -13.69 -22.08
C ALA A 46 19.39 -12.41 -21.30
N PHE A 47 20.34 -11.87 -20.52
CA PHE A 47 20.19 -10.63 -19.76
C PHE A 47 20.18 -9.40 -20.66
N LYS A 48 21.06 -9.36 -21.66
CA LYS A 48 21.09 -8.27 -22.66
C LYS A 48 19.78 -8.21 -23.44
N ARG A 49 19.27 -9.37 -23.88
CA ARG A 49 17.97 -9.46 -24.56
C ARG A 49 16.80 -9.01 -23.67
N LEU A 50 16.82 -9.38 -22.38
CA LEU A 50 15.79 -8.93 -21.44
C LEU A 50 15.86 -7.42 -21.24
N LEU A 51 17.06 -6.84 -21.12
CA LEU A 51 17.27 -5.40 -21.04
C LEU A 51 16.80 -4.67 -22.30
N ASP A 52 17.09 -5.21 -23.49
CA ASP A 52 16.65 -4.64 -24.76
C ASP A 52 15.11 -4.61 -24.87
N VAL A 53 14.44 -5.67 -24.40
CA VAL A 53 12.97 -5.75 -24.37
C VAL A 53 12.37 -4.88 -23.25
N ALA A 54 13.02 -4.81 -22.09
CA ALA A 54 12.58 -3.99 -20.95
C ALA A 54 12.87 -2.50 -21.14
N ASN A 55 13.65 -2.14 -22.17
CA ASN A 55 13.95 -0.75 -22.49
C ASN A 55 12.67 -0.07 -23.00
N LEU A 56 12.01 0.70 -22.14
CA LEU A 56 10.79 1.44 -22.47
C LEU A 56 10.97 2.31 -23.73
N ASN A 57 12.21 2.72 -24.06
CA ASN A 57 12.54 3.50 -25.25
C ASN A 57 12.48 2.72 -26.57
N ALA A 58 12.44 1.39 -26.53
CA ALA A 58 12.28 0.53 -27.70
C ALA A 58 10.82 0.20 -28.03
N MET A 59 9.87 0.64 -27.19
CA MET A 59 8.44 0.39 -27.42
C MET A 59 7.94 1.11 -28.66
N THR A 60 7.15 0.40 -29.46
CA THR A 60 6.34 1.01 -30.52
C THR A 60 5.28 1.95 -29.92
N PRO A 61 4.72 2.90 -30.70
CA PRO A 61 3.65 3.78 -30.21
C PRO A 61 2.44 3.03 -29.63
N HIS A 62 2.10 1.85 -30.19
CA HIS A 62 1.01 1.03 -29.69
C HIS A 62 1.34 0.38 -28.34
N GLU A 63 2.53 -0.23 -28.22
CA GLU A 63 2.97 -0.85 -26.95
C GLU A 63 3.07 0.19 -25.84
N ARG A 64 3.56 1.40 -26.16
CA ARG A 64 3.61 2.50 -25.21
C ARG A 64 2.22 2.96 -24.77
N ALA A 65 1.27 3.08 -25.69
CA ALA A 65 -0.11 3.43 -25.34
C ALA A 65 -0.77 2.38 -24.42
N VAL A 66 -0.56 1.09 -24.69
CA VAL A 66 -1.05 -0.01 -23.83
C VAL A 66 -0.38 0.04 -22.45
N TYR A 67 0.93 0.30 -22.39
CA TYR A 67 1.65 0.46 -21.13
C TYR A 67 1.12 1.63 -20.30
N ASP A 68 0.95 2.80 -20.93
CA ASP A 68 0.45 4.02 -20.26
C ASP A 68 -0.98 3.84 -19.73
N GLU A 69 -1.84 3.15 -20.48
CA GLU A 69 -3.20 2.82 -20.04
C GLU A 69 -3.19 1.89 -18.81
N ASN A 70 -2.39 0.83 -18.83
CA ASN A 70 -2.25 -0.07 -17.68
C ASN A 70 -1.68 0.65 -16.45
N LEU A 71 -0.70 1.55 -16.67
CA LEU A 71 -0.12 2.36 -15.61
C LEU A 71 -1.14 3.33 -15.03
N LYS A 72 -2.00 3.92 -15.87
CA LYS A 72 -3.12 4.76 -15.44
C LYS A 72 -4.09 3.96 -14.57
N ILE A 73 -4.53 2.78 -15.03
CA ILE A 73 -5.43 1.90 -14.27
C ILE A 73 -4.84 1.56 -12.90
N TYR A 74 -3.57 1.16 -12.85
CA TYR A 74 -2.90 0.84 -11.59
C TYR A 74 -2.86 2.03 -10.63
N ARG A 75 -2.53 3.23 -11.14
CA ARG A 75 -2.49 4.46 -10.34
C ARG A 75 -3.87 4.86 -9.85
N ASP A 76 -4.88 4.81 -10.70
CA ASP A 76 -6.26 5.16 -10.36
C ASP A 76 -6.80 4.20 -9.28
N TRP A 77 -6.52 2.89 -9.41
CA TRP A 77 -6.84 1.89 -8.38
C TRP A 77 -6.13 2.18 -7.05
N ARG A 78 -4.81 2.41 -7.07
CA ARG A 78 -4.02 2.69 -5.87
C ARG A 78 -4.50 3.94 -5.14
N ASN A 79 -4.73 5.03 -5.87
CA ASN A 79 -5.20 6.29 -5.29
C ASN A 79 -6.60 6.14 -4.68
N THR A 80 -7.48 5.36 -5.32
CA THR A 80 -8.81 5.06 -4.78
C THR A 80 -8.72 4.29 -3.46
N LEU A 81 -7.82 3.31 -3.39
CA LEU A 81 -7.61 2.52 -2.18
C LEU A 81 -7.01 3.36 -1.05
N GLU A 82 -5.96 4.14 -1.35
CA GLU A 82 -5.32 5.05 -0.38
C GLU A 82 -6.33 6.05 0.19
N TYR A 83 -7.11 6.70 -0.67
CA TYR A 83 -8.17 7.61 -0.25
C TYR A 83 -9.21 6.93 0.66
N ALA A 84 -9.64 5.71 0.30
CA ALA A 84 -10.62 4.97 1.10
C ALA A 84 -10.10 4.62 2.50
N VAL A 85 -8.81 4.27 2.60
CA VAL A 85 -8.14 4.00 3.88
C VAL A 85 -8.04 5.28 4.72
N GLU A 86 -7.53 6.37 4.14
CA GLU A 86 -7.41 7.66 4.82
C GLU A 86 -8.78 8.17 5.32
N GLU A 87 -9.82 8.07 4.48
CA GLU A 87 -11.16 8.48 4.85
C GLU A 87 -11.74 7.61 5.98
N ALA A 88 -11.50 6.29 5.94
CA ALA A 88 -11.93 5.37 6.97
C ALA A 88 -11.23 5.64 8.31
N GLU A 89 -9.93 5.89 8.31
CA GLU A 89 -9.15 6.24 9.50
C GLU A 89 -9.62 7.57 10.11
N MET A 90 -9.80 8.61 9.28
CA MET A 90 -10.31 9.90 9.74
C MET A 90 -11.72 9.78 10.35
N LYS A 91 -12.63 9.06 9.68
CA LYS A 91 -13.98 8.82 10.21
C LYS A 91 -13.94 7.99 11.49
N GLY A 92 -13.09 6.97 11.56
CA GLY A 92 -12.89 6.12 12.72
C GLY A 92 -12.40 6.93 13.92
N LEU A 93 -11.38 7.76 13.74
CA LEU A 93 -10.83 8.61 14.80
C LEU A 93 -11.86 9.63 15.30
N LYS A 94 -12.61 10.26 14.37
CA LYS A 94 -13.64 11.24 14.74
C LYS A 94 -14.78 10.59 15.53
N LYS A 95 -15.25 9.42 15.10
CA LYS A 95 -16.28 8.65 15.82
C LYS A 95 -15.77 8.18 17.19
N GLY A 96 -14.57 7.61 17.25
CA GLY A 96 -13.97 7.14 18.51
C GLY A 96 -13.82 8.27 19.53
N LYS A 97 -13.35 9.45 19.11
CA LYS A 97 -13.28 10.62 20.00
C LYS A 97 -14.66 11.06 20.50
N ALA A 98 -15.67 11.10 19.62
CA ALA A 98 -17.02 11.49 20.02
C ALA A 98 -17.65 10.48 21.00
N GLU A 99 -17.47 9.19 20.76
CA GLU A 99 -17.95 8.11 21.63
C GLU A 99 -17.23 8.14 22.98
N GLU A 100 -15.91 8.35 23.00
CA GLU A 100 -15.11 8.50 24.21
C GLU A 100 -15.58 9.70 25.05
N GLN A 101 -15.79 10.86 24.43
CA GLN A 101 -16.28 12.06 25.13
C GLN A 101 -17.66 11.83 25.76
N ARG A 102 -18.57 11.18 25.02
CA ARG A 102 -19.89 10.81 25.56
C ARG A 102 -19.79 9.81 26.70
N GLN A 103 -18.88 8.85 26.62
CA GLN A 103 -18.67 7.87 27.69
C GLN A 103 -18.10 8.52 28.97
N ILE A 104 -17.17 9.47 28.82
CA ILE A 104 -16.62 10.25 29.93
C ILE A 104 -17.73 11.09 30.57
N ALA A 105 -18.52 11.82 29.76
CA ALA A 105 -19.62 12.63 30.26
C ALA A 105 -20.67 11.81 31.01
N ALA A 106 -21.08 10.66 30.46
CA ALA A 106 -22.01 9.75 31.13
C ALA A 106 -21.47 9.23 32.47
N ASN A 107 -20.16 8.95 32.55
CA ASN A 107 -19.53 8.51 33.79
C ASN A 107 -19.47 9.63 34.83
N PHE A 108 -19.13 10.87 34.44
CA PHE A 108 -19.15 12.01 35.34
C PHE A 108 -20.56 12.37 35.83
N LYS A 109 -21.57 12.29 34.96
CA LYS A 109 -22.97 12.50 35.32
C LYS A 109 -23.42 11.49 36.39
N LYS A 110 -23.06 10.21 36.22
CA LYS A 110 -23.32 9.16 37.22
C LYS A 110 -22.62 9.40 38.57
N GLN A 111 -21.50 10.10 38.58
CA GLN A 111 -20.78 10.48 39.79
C GLN A 111 -21.32 11.77 40.45
N GLY A 112 -22.34 12.40 39.86
CA GLY A 112 -22.93 13.64 40.38
C GLY A 112 -22.08 14.88 40.12
N VAL A 113 -21.17 14.82 39.15
CA VAL A 113 -20.41 16.01 38.72
C VAL A 113 -21.38 16.99 38.06
N ASN A 114 -21.19 18.28 38.34
CA ASN A 114 -22.00 19.36 37.80
C ASN A 114 -21.89 19.44 36.26
N VAL A 115 -23.02 19.67 35.58
CA VAL A 115 -23.15 19.59 34.11
C VAL A 115 -22.26 20.62 33.40
N GLU A 116 -22.14 21.83 33.94
CA GLU A 116 -21.27 22.87 33.39
C GLU A 116 -19.79 22.44 33.43
N THR A 117 -19.38 21.72 34.48
CA THR A 117 -18.02 21.16 34.58
C THR A 117 -17.81 20.04 33.55
N ILE A 118 -18.81 19.18 33.34
CA ILE A 118 -18.76 18.11 32.33
C ILE A 118 -18.64 18.70 30.93
N ALA A 119 -19.41 19.75 30.61
CA ALA A 119 -19.36 20.45 29.33
C ALA A 119 -17.97 21.04 29.06
N GLN A 120 -17.36 21.68 30.06
CA GLN A 120 -16.01 22.22 29.94
C GLN A 120 -14.94 21.14 29.72
N CYS A 121 -15.05 19.99 30.39
CA CYS A 121 -14.06 18.91 30.28
C CYS A 121 -14.20 18.09 28.98
N THR A 122 -15.43 17.90 28.50
CA THR A 122 -15.71 16.99 27.38
C THR A 122 -15.94 17.70 26.05
N GLY A 123 -16.19 19.01 26.10
CA GLY A 123 -16.54 19.82 24.92
C GLY A 123 -17.93 19.53 24.35
N LEU A 124 -18.75 18.72 25.04
CA LEU A 124 -20.15 18.49 24.71
C LEU A 124 -21.01 19.68 25.16
N SER A 125 -22.13 19.90 24.49
CA SER A 125 -23.10 20.90 24.93
C SER A 125 -23.83 20.46 26.20
N VAL A 126 -24.38 21.41 26.96
CA VAL A 126 -25.19 21.10 28.15
C VAL A 126 -26.40 20.25 27.76
N GLU A 127 -27.03 20.56 26.62
CA GLU A 127 -28.16 19.79 26.08
C GLU A 127 -27.76 18.34 25.79
N GLU A 128 -26.61 18.12 25.14
CA GLU A 128 -26.11 16.77 24.88
C GLU A 128 -25.85 15.99 26.17
N ILE A 129 -25.34 16.65 27.20
CA ILE A 129 -25.05 16.01 28.49
C ILE A 129 -26.34 15.70 29.25
N ASP A 130 -27.35 16.57 29.17
CA ASP A 130 -28.65 16.35 29.80
C ASP A 130 -29.39 15.14 29.18
N GLU A 131 -29.17 14.87 27.89
CA GLU A 131 -29.71 13.71 27.16
C GLU A 131 -28.97 12.37 27.42
N LEU A 132 -27.75 12.39 28.01
CA LEU A 132 -26.98 11.17 28.38
C LEU A 132 -27.51 10.46 29.64
#